data_AF-A0A9J6FR66-F1
#
_entry.id   AF-A0A9J6FR66-F1
#
_cell.length_a   1.000
_cell.length_b   1.000
_cell.length_c   1.000
_cell.angle_alpha   90.00
_cell.angle_beta   90.00
_cell.angle_gamma   90.00
#
_symmetry.space_group_name_H-M   'P 1'
#
loop_
_entity.id
_entity.type
_entity.pdbx_description
1 polymer ?
#
loop_
_entity_poly.entity_id
_entity_poly.type
_entity_poly.pdbx_seq_one_letter_code
_entity_poly.pdbx_strand_id
1 'polypeptide(L)'
;MHKEKGAEVTAKRQRTLDSSVALYRQREAAKKKLAPLGSMKQAFNRYVTEMVALDGVPLSLTKGLGFKRLIEFLKHELNLPSPRTVGRQLEELATAHAVTALAEQLRDCPPGSLHFIVDIWTSRRRDSIMGIRVQFVKDWRLHLQTLSFRHFEGRHTGENIREVFVAEISLRGIRQSQVGTLVCDNAANITKAFGMGDTFMEHWTHTTPDPEDSVEESVDDTLAHTTEEEEKETATLFHRVRCTAHTVQLAVNSAMREDDKAQGLLATLNTVVNVFRRSCLWTECLKELCGKDVVPAAGTRWNSLVAALIRLTEDDVSKAGMSMIQEYNDSHTAKRIDLPREFSMARLQSLLSLLKPLANTTDRLQADGITPANCTFAFATAK
;
A
#
# COMPACT_ATOMS: atom_id res chain seq x y z
N MET A 1 16.31 33.67 30.28
CA MET A 1 15.08 34.44 30.58
C MET A 1 14.01 34.44 29.48
N HIS A 2 14.30 34.28 28.18
CA HIS A 2 13.24 34.22 27.14
C HIS A 2 12.57 32.83 26.96
N LYS A 3 13.27 31.73 27.23
CA LYS A 3 12.69 30.36 27.14
C LYS A 3 11.65 30.06 28.25
N GLU A 4 11.84 30.59 29.46
CA GLU A 4 10.91 30.37 30.58
C GLU A 4 9.56 31.10 30.39
N LYS A 5 9.57 32.32 29.85
CA LYS A 5 8.32 33.06 29.54
C LYS A 5 7.48 32.36 28.46
N GLY A 6 8.11 31.70 27.48
CA GLY A 6 7.40 30.93 26.45
C GLY A 6 6.74 29.67 27.00
N ALA A 7 7.41 28.95 27.90
CA ALA A 7 6.86 27.76 28.57
C ALA A 7 5.68 28.12 29.49
N GLU A 8 5.78 29.24 30.22
CA GLU A 8 4.73 29.71 31.12
C GLU A 8 3.47 30.15 30.36
N VAL A 9 3.62 30.86 29.23
CA VAL A 9 2.50 31.24 28.36
C VAL A 9 1.83 30.02 27.74
N THR A 10 2.61 29.02 27.32
CA THR A 10 2.09 27.78 26.72
C THR A 10 1.34 26.93 27.76
N ALA A 11 1.88 26.80 28.97
CA ALA A 11 1.22 26.12 30.08
C ALA A 11 -0.07 26.83 30.52
N LYS A 12 -0.09 28.17 30.55
CA LYS A 12 -1.28 28.96 30.87
C LYS A 12 -2.36 28.82 29.80
N ARG A 13 -1.97 28.75 28.52
CA ARG A 13 -2.87 28.49 27.38
C ARG A 13 -3.47 27.09 27.43
N GLN A 14 -2.66 26.07 27.76
CA GLN A 14 -3.12 24.69 27.93
C GLN A 14 -4.10 24.55 29.10
N ARG A 15 -3.81 25.16 30.27
CA ARG A 15 -4.73 25.17 31.42
C ARG A 15 -6.06 25.87 31.11
N THR A 16 -6.02 26.95 30.32
CA THR A 16 -7.23 27.67 29.90
C THR A 16 -8.07 26.82 28.94
N LEU A 17 -7.42 26.06 28.05
CA LEU A 17 -8.07 25.12 27.15
C LEU A 17 -8.71 23.95 27.91
N ASP A 18 -7.97 23.36 28.86
CA ASP A 18 -8.46 22.24 29.67
C ASP A 18 -9.63 22.66 30.58
N SER A 19 -9.57 23.86 31.16
CA SER A 19 -10.66 24.47 31.92
C SER A 19 -11.91 24.72 31.06
N SER A 20 -11.72 25.23 29.84
CA SER A 20 -12.82 25.47 28.90
C SER A 20 -13.47 24.16 28.44
N VAL A 21 -12.68 23.10 28.25
CA VAL A 21 -13.15 21.75 27.91
C VAL A 21 -13.90 21.10 29.08
N ALA A 22 -13.45 21.31 30.32
CA ALA A 22 -14.13 20.80 31.52
C ALA A 22 -15.49 21.47 31.74
N LEU A 23 -15.55 22.80 31.61
CA LEU A 23 -16.80 23.56 31.68
C LEU A 23 -17.79 23.14 30.59
N TYR A 24 -17.29 22.90 29.37
CA TYR A 24 -18.10 22.41 28.27
C TYR A 24 -18.65 20.99 28.53
N ARG A 25 -17.85 20.07 29.09
CA ARG A 25 -18.30 18.72 29.48
C ARG A 25 -19.37 18.75 30.57
N GLN A 26 -19.22 19.63 31.56
CA GLN A 26 -20.26 19.85 32.60
C GLN A 26 -21.55 20.40 32.00
N ARG A 27 -21.45 21.33 31.03
CA ARG A 27 -22.60 21.92 30.34
C ARG A 27 -23.30 20.95 29.39
N GLU A 28 -22.57 20.01 28.79
CA GLU A 28 -23.10 18.90 27.99
C GLU A 28 -23.85 17.86 28.86
N ALA A 29 -23.38 17.57 30.06
CA ALA A 29 -24.06 16.66 30.99
C ALA A 29 -25.39 17.23 31.52
N ALA A 30 -25.57 18.55 31.52
CA ALA A 30 -26.75 19.24 32.03
C ALA A 30 -27.88 19.47 31.01
N LYS A 31 -27.66 19.18 29.71
CA LYS A 31 -28.70 19.38 28.68
C LYS A 31 -29.67 18.20 28.64
N LYS A 32 -30.95 18.43 28.96
CA LYS A 32 -32.05 17.52 28.59
C LYS A 32 -32.11 17.41 27.06
N LYS A 33 -31.86 16.21 26.53
CA LYS A 33 -31.99 15.91 25.10
C LYS A 33 -33.44 16.07 24.67
N LEU A 34 -33.79 17.21 24.05
CA LEU A 34 -35.03 17.32 23.31
C LEU A 34 -34.91 16.42 22.07
N ALA A 35 -35.85 15.50 21.89
CA ALA A 35 -35.81 14.55 20.78
C ALA A 35 -35.99 15.31 19.45
N PRO A 36 -35.10 15.14 18.46
CA PRO A 36 -35.35 15.69 17.14
C PRO A 36 -36.52 14.95 16.50
N LEU A 37 -37.38 15.66 15.75
CA LEU A 37 -38.36 15.06 14.86
C LEU A 37 -37.62 14.06 13.93
N GLY A 38 -38.02 12.79 13.96
CA GLY A 38 -37.20 11.66 13.49
C GLY A 38 -36.62 11.77 12.08
N SER A 39 -37.31 12.44 11.15
CA SER A 39 -36.89 12.58 9.75
C SER A 39 -35.61 13.41 9.56
N MET A 40 -35.43 14.49 10.33
CA MET A 40 -34.28 15.38 10.15
C MET A 40 -32.97 14.77 10.66
N LYS A 41 -33.03 14.03 11.78
CA LYS A 41 -31.85 13.34 12.32
C LYS A 41 -31.38 12.23 11.39
N GLN A 42 -32.33 11.50 10.79
CA GLN A 42 -32.02 10.46 9.81
C GLN A 42 -31.35 11.07 8.57
N ALA A 43 -31.91 12.17 8.03
CA ALA A 43 -31.31 12.90 6.91
C ALA A 43 -29.90 13.42 7.24
N PHE A 44 -29.71 14.01 8.43
CA PHE A 44 -28.39 14.48 8.87
C PHE A 44 -27.36 13.35 8.93
N ASN A 45 -27.69 12.22 9.55
CA ASN A 45 -26.78 11.07 9.61
C ASN A 45 -26.44 10.52 8.23
N ARG A 46 -27.43 10.48 7.32
CA ARG A 46 -27.21 10.11 5.92
C ARG A 46 -26.22 11.05 5.25
N TYR A 47 -26.41 12.36 5.32
CA TYR A 47 -25.48 13.32 4.70
C TYR A 47 -24.07 13.29 5.31
N VAL A 48 -23.94 13.08 6.62
CA VAL A 48 -22.62 12.86 7.25
C VAL A 48 -21.94 11.61 6.69
N THR A 49 -22.73 10.55 6.42
CA THR A 49 -22.21 9.31 5.82
C THR A 49 -21.86 9.49 4.34
N GLU A 50 -22.67 10.22 3.58
CA GLU A 50 -22.37 10.57 2.19
C GLU A 50 -21.10 11.43 2.10
N MET A 51 -20.93 12.42 2.98
CA MET A 51 -19.69 13.22 3.08
C MET A 51 -18.47 12.33 3.34
N VAL A 52 -18.58 11.35 4.24
CA VAL A 52 -17.51 10.35 4.47
C VAL A 52 -17.17 9.57 3.21
N ALA A 53 -18.19 9.13 2.46
CA ALA A 53 -18.01 8.34 1.25
C ALA A 53 -17.42 9.15 0.08
N LEU A 54 -17.96 10.35 -0.15
CA LEU A 54 -17.65 11.19 -1.30
C LEU A 54 -16.33 11.96 -1.11
N ASP A 55 -16.06 12.45 0.10
CA ASP A 55 -14.89 13.30 0.38
C ASP A 55 -13.71 12.50 0.96
N GLY A 56 -13.88 11.19 1.19
CA GLY A 56 -12.83 10.32 1.70
C GLY A 56 -12.35 10.67 3.12
N VAL A 57 -13.21 11.32 3.92
CA VAL A 57 -12.87 11.71 5.30
C VAL A 57 -13.00 10.53 6.27
N PRO A 58 -12.15 10.44 7.30
CA PRO A 58 -12.15 9.28 8.20
C PRO A 58 -13.44 9.21 9.03
N LEU A 59 -13.90 7.99 9.33
CA LEU A 59 -15.06 7.75 10.21
C LEU A 59 -14.94 8.44 11.58
N SER A 60 -13.71 8.68 12.05
CA SER A 60 -13.43 9.39 13.29
C SER A 60 -13.70 10.89 13.24
N LEU A 61 -14.03 11.46 12.07
CA LEU A 61 -14.40 12.87 11.92
C LEU A 61 -15.50 13.27 12.90
N THR A 62 -16.48 12.38 13.13
CA THR A 62 -17.59 12.63 14.06
C THR A 62 -17.19 12.69 15.53
N LYS A 63 -15.95 12.28 15.87
CA LYS A 63 -15.35 12.47 17.20
C LYS A 63 -14.52 13.74 17.31
N GLY A 64 -14.26 14.43 16.20
CA GLY A 64 -13.42 15.63 16.17
C GLY A 64 -14.09 16.80 16.90
N LEU A 65 -13.37 17.43 17.84
CA LEU A 65 -13.88 18.55 18.61
C LEU A 65 -14.29 19.74 17.73
N GLY A 66 -13.50 20.05 16.70
CA GLY A 66 -13.81 21.14 15.77
C GLY A 66 -15.10 20.90 14.99
N PHE A 67 -15.27 19.69 14.45
CA PHE A 67 -16.49 19.33 13.72
C PHE A 67 -17.72 19.35 14.63
N LYS A 68 -17.59 18.83 15.86
CA LYS A 68 -18.67 18.92 16.86
C LYS A 68 -19.11 20.36 17.13
N ARG A 69 -18.15 21.27 17.36
CA ARG A 69 -18.45 22.69 17.60
C ARG A 69 -19.13 23.36 16.40
N LEU A 70 -18.72 23.03 15.17
CA LEU A 70 -19.34 23.54 13.96
C LEU A 70 -20.81 23.11 13.87
N ILE A 71 -21.09 21.82 14.06
CA ILE A 71 -22.46 21.30 14.02
C ILE A 71 -23.30 21.88 15.16
N GLU A 72 -22.73 22.06 16.35
CA GLU A 72 -23.44 22.70 17.47
C GLU A 72 -23.81 24.16 17.19
N PHE A 73 -22.92 24.91 16.53
CA PHE A 73 -23.18 26.27 16.08
C PHE A 73 -24.30 26.31 15.03
N LEU A 74 -24.24 25.41 14.03
CA LEU A 74 -25.25 25.36 12.97
C LEU A 74 -26.61 24.86 13.48
N LYS A 75 -26.62 23.80 14.29
CA LYS A 75 -27.82 23.20 14.86
C LYS A 75 -27.53 22.33 16.08
N HIS A 76 -27.61 22.95 17.27
CA HIS A 76 -27.32 22.32 18.56
C HIS A 76 -28.16 21.08 18.93
N GLU A 77 -29.31 20.89 18.29
CA GLU A 77 -30.20 19.73 18.51
C GLU A 77 -29.69 18.45 17.82
N LEU A 78 -28.83 18.60 16.80
CA LEU A 78 -28.28 17.47 16.05
C LEU A 78 -27.07 16.89 16.79
N ASN A 79 -27.17 15.62 17.12
CA ASN A 79 -26.07 14.88 17.70
C ASN A 79 -25.33 14.13 16.60
N LEU A 80 -24.00 14.27 16.58
CA LEU A 80 -23.16 13.55 15.63
C LEU A 80 -23.29 12.02 15.77
N PRO A 81 -23.41 11.27 14.67
CA PRO A 81 -23.44 9.81 14.72
C PRO A 81 -22.07 9.29 15.18
N SER A 82 -22.08 8.16 15.91
CA SER A 82 -20.82 7.52 16.28
C SER A 82 -20.12 6.97 15.03
N PRO A 83 -18.78 6.84 15.00
CA PRO A 83 -18.08 6.24 13.86
C PRO A 83 -18.60 4.84 13.49
N ARG A 84 -19.08 4.07 14.46
CA ARG A 84 -19.72 2.77 14.22
C ARG A 84 -21.05 2.90 13.48
N THR A 85 -21.85 3.92 13.83
CA THR A 85 -23.12 4.19 13.15
C THR A 85 -22.88 4.60 11.71
N VAL A 86 -21.92 5.51 11.48
CA VAL A 86 -21.51 5.92 10.13
C VAL A 86 -21.00 4.72 9.34
N GLY A 87 -20.14 3.87 9.93
CA GLY A 87 -19.64 2.67 9.26
C GLY A 87 -20.76 1.72 8.82
N ARG A 88 -21.73 1.44 9.70
CA ARG A 88 -22.89 0.60 9.34
C ARG A 88 -23.73 1.22 8.23
N GLN A 89 -24.02 2.52 8.33
CA GLN A 89 -24.79 3.23 7.28
C GLN A 89 -24.04 3.28 5.95
N LEU A 90 -22.70 3.39 5.99
CA LEU A 90 -21.86 3.36 4.80
C LEU A 90 -21.95 2.00 4.11
N GLU A 91 -21.92 0.91 4.86
CA GLU A 91 -22.09 -0.45 4.34
C GLU A 91 -23.49 -0.66 3.72
N GLU A 92 -24.55 -0.18 4.39
CA GLU A 92 -25.92 -0.19 3.86
C GLU A 92 -26.01 0.60 2.53
N LEU A 93 -25.45 1.80 2.47
CA LEU A 93 -25.43 2.63 1.26
C LEU A 93 -24.58 2.02 0.13
N ALA A 94 -23.40 1.49 0.47
CA ALA A 94 -22.53 0.83 -0.49
C ALA A 94 -23.22 -0.40 -1.10
N THR A 95 -23.89 -1.21 -0.27
CA THR A 95 -24.63 -2.39 -0.72
C THR A 95 -25.80 -2.01 -1.61
N ALA A 96 -26.62 -1.04 -1.19
CA ALA A 96 -27.81 -0.64 -1.93
C ALA A 96 -27.49 0.02 -3.28
N HIS A 97 -26.39 0.77 -3.36
CA HIS A 97 -26.07 1.59 -4.53
C HIS A 97 -24.81 1.12 -5.27
N ALA A 98 -23.64 1.21 -4.64
CA ALA A 98 -22.37 0.99 -5.33
C ALA A 98 -22.18 -0.47 -5.80
N VAL A 99 -22.46 -1.43 -4.91
CA VAL A 99 -22.33 -2.86 -5.21
C VAL A 99 -23.35 -3.29 -6.27
N THR A 100 -24.62 -2.87 -6.12
CA THR A 100 -25.67 -3.14 -7.10
C THR A 100 -25.32 -2.57 -8.47
N ALA A 101 -24.92 -1.30 -8.53
CA ALA A 101 -24.55 -0.66 -9.79
C ALA A 101 -23.35 -1.34 -10.46
N LEU A 102 -22.32 -1.72 -9.69
CA LEU A 102 -21.19 -2.48 -10.22
C LEU A 102 -21.65 -3.85 -10.75
N ALA A 103 -22.46 -4.59 -10.00
CA ALA A 103 -22.98 -5.89 -10.44
C ALA A 103 -23.79 -5.78 -11.75
N GLU A 104 -24.60 -4.74 -11.90
CA GLU A 104 -25.32 -4.45 -13.15
C GLU A 104 -24.36 -4.13 -14.30
N GLN A 105 -23.33 -3.32 -14.06
CA GLN A 105 -22.33 -3.00 -15.08
C GLN A 105 -21.59 -4.24 -15.58
N LEU A 106 -21.26 -5.18 -14.69
CA LEU A 106 -20.52 -6.40 -15.01
C LEU A 106 -21.38 -7.49 -15.65
N ARG A 107 -22.70 -7.50 -15.40
CA ARG A 107 -23.62 -8.53 -15.89
C ARG A 107 -23.62 -8.66 -17.41
N ASP A 108 -23.61 -7.52 -18.08
CA ASP A 108 -23.73 -7.40 -19.55
C ASP A 108 -22.37 -7.48 -20.27
N CYS A 109 -21.27 -7.64 -19.54
CA CYS A 109 -19.95 -7.75 -20.13
C CYS A 109 -19.82 -9.08 -20.90
N PRO A 110 -19.33 -9.07 -22.16
CA PRO A 110 -19.14 -10.27 -22.97
C PRO A 110 -18.22 -11.32 -22.32
N PRO A 111 -18.27 -12.58 -22.77
CA PRO A 111 -17.29 -13.60 -22.40
C PRO A 111 -15.84 -13.09 -22.58
N GLY A 112 -14.95 -13.43 -21.64
CA GLY A 112 -13.54 -13.07 -21.67
C GLY A 112 -13.19 -11.58 -21.55
N SER A 113 -14.15 -10.70 -21.21
CA SER A 113 -13.96 -9.24 -21.19
C SER A 113 -13.69 -8.63 -19.80
N LEU A 114 -13.80 -9.44 -18.73
CA LEU A 114 -13.52 -9.01 -17.37
C LEU A 114 -12.11 -9.45 -16.97
N HIS A 115 -11.21 -8.48 -16.84
CA HIS A 115 -9.84 -8.71 -16.40
C HIS A 115 -9.72 -8.34 -14.93
N PHE A 116 -8.94 -9.11 -14.16
CA PHE A 116 -8.83 -8.90 -12.72
C PHE A 116 -7.40 -8.57 -12.33
N ILE A 117 -7.26 -7.73 -11.31
CA ILE A 117 -6.00 -7.48 -10.63
C ILE A 117 -6.19 -7.95 -9.19
N VAL A 118 -5.37 -8.91 -8.77
CA VAL A 118 -5.42 -9.50 -7.43
C VAL A 118 -4.12 -9.18 -6.72
N ASP A 119 -4.25 -8.54 -5.55
CA ASP A 119 -3.14 -8.24 -4.65
C ASP A 119 -3.44 -8.84 -3.27
N ILE A 120 -2.45 -9.50 -2.67
CA ILE A 120 -2.55 -10.07 -1.33
C ILE A 120 -1.38 -9.52 -0.51
N TRP A 121 -1.70 -8.90 0.61
CA TRP A 121 -0.68 -8.38 1.51
C TRP A 121 -1.06 -8.57 2.97
N THR A 122 -0.04 -8.53 3.83
CA THR A 122 -0.22 -8.51 5.28
C THR A 122 -0.21 -7.07 5.76
N SER A 123 -1.26 -6.67 6.47
CA SER A 123 -1.43 -5.35 7.07
C SER A 123 -0.42 -5.12 8.20
N ARG A 124 -0.25 -3.87 8.63
CA ARG A 124 0.58 -3.53 9.80
C ARG A 124 0.09 -4.15 11.10
N ARG A 125 -1.20 -4.51 11.16
CA ARG A 125 -1.82 -5.22 12.28
C ARG A 125 -1.68 -6.74 12.16
N ARG A 126 -0.94 -7.21 11.14
CA ARG A 126 -0.74 -8.62 10.80
C ARG A 126 -1.99 -9.32 10.26
N ASP A 127 -2.95 -8.52 9.79
CA ASP A 127 -4.13 -9.07 9.11
C ASP A 127 -3.78 -9.33 7.65
N SER A 128 -4.08 -10.51 7.15
CA SER A 128 -3.98 -10.78 5.72
C SER A 128 -5.17 -10.17 5.00
N ILE A 129 -4.92 -9.48 3.90
CA ILE A 129 -5.94 -8.78 3.10
C ILE A 129 -5.79 -9.19 1.66
N MET A 130 -6.92 -9.49 1.01
CA MET A 130 -7.01 -9.68 -0.44
C MET A 130 -7.78 -8.50 -1.04
N GLY A 131 -7.13 -7.81 -1.97
CA GLY A 131 -7.74 -6.80 -2.82
C GLY A 131 -7.97 -7.37 -4.21
N ILE A 132 -9.20 -7.24 -4.71
CA ILE A 132 -9.58 -7.64 -6.07
C ILE A 132 -10.13 -6.41 -6.77
N ARG A 133 -9.49 -6.03 -7.87
CA ARG A 133 -10.02 -5.03 -8.82
C ARG A 133 -10.45 -5.74 -10.10
N VAL A 134 -11.47 -5.18 -10.74
CA VAL A 134 -11.96 -5.61 -12.04
C VAL A 134 -11.75 -4.48 -13.06
N GLN A 135 -11.33 -4.85 -14.24
CA GLN A 135 -11.03 -4.00 -15.37
C GLN A 135 -11.80 -4.49 -16.59
N PHE A 136 -12.53 -3.59 -17.25
CA PHE A 136 -13.33 -3.90 -18.43
C PHE A 136 -13.52 -2.67 -19.30
N VAL A 137 -13.88 -2.86 -20.56
CA VAL A 137 -14.20 -1.77 -21.49
C VAL A 137 -15.70 -1.73 -21.73
N LYS A 138 -16.32 -0.58 -21.48
CA LYS A 138 -17.74 -0.33 -21.77
C LYS A 138 -17.88 1.08 -22.32
N ASP A 139 -18.65 1.24 -23.39
CA ASP A 139 -18.82 2.52 -24.10
C ASP A 139 -17.50 3.17 -24.52
N TRP A 140 -16.56 2.36 -25.02
CA TRP A 140 -15.19 2.78 -25.41
C TRP A 140 -14.39 3.42 -24.27
N ARG A 141 -14.80 3.21 -23.03
CA ARG A 141 -14.09 3.68 -21.84
C ARG A 141 -13.58 2.50 -21.03
N LEU A 142 -12.34 2.63 -20.58
CA LEU A 142 -11.77 1.71 -19.63
C LEU A 142 -12.33 2.00 -18.24
N HIS A 143 -12.95 1.00 -17.64
CA HIS A 143 -13.40 1.03 -16.25
C HIS A 143 -12.45 0.20 -15.41
N LEU A 144 -12.04 0.75 -14.27
CA LEU A 144 -11.22 0.07 -13.27
C LEU A 144 -11.85 0.28 -11.90
N GLN A 145 -12.46 -0.78 -11.36
CA GLN A 145 -13.25 -0.71 -10.13
C GLN A 145 -12.78 -1.73 -9.10
N THR A 146 -12.94 -1.40 -7.82
CA THR A 146 -12.65 -2.34 -6.73
C THR A 146 -13.85 -3.26 -6.54
N LEU A 147 -13.65 -4.55 -6.77
CA LEU A 147 -14.67 -5.58 -6.60
C LEU A 147 -14.77 -6.03 -5.13
N SER A 148 -13.59 -6.18 -4.51
CA SER A 148 -13.46 -6.72 -3.16
C SER A 148 -12.21 -6.19 -2.47
N PHE A 149 -12.32 -6.00 -1.16
CA PHE A 149 -11.23 -5.64 -0.26
C PHE A 149 -11.56 -6.23 1.11
N ARG A 150 -11.03 -7.41 1.42
CA ARG A 150 -11.46 -8.17 2.61
C ARG A 150 -10.30 -8.83 3.31
N HIS A 151 -10.55 -9.19 4.58
CA HIS A 151 -9.68 -10.10 5.30
C HIS A 151 -9.61 -11.43 4.55
N PHE A 152 -8.38 -11.89 4.36
CA PHE A 152 -8.08 -13.19 3.77
C PHE A 152 -7.80 -14.15 4.93
N GLU A 153 -8.77 -15.02 5.22
CA GLU A 153 -8.68 -15.95 6.34
C GLU A 153 -7.90 -17.21 5.97
N GLY A 154 -7.26 -17.84 6.96
CA GLY A 154 -6.53 -19.09 6.79
C GLY A 154 -5.11 -18.93 6.24
N ARG A 155 -4.51 -20.07 5.84
CA ARG A 155 -3.17 -20.09 5.26
C ARG A 155 -3.22 -19.62 3.80
N HIS A 156 -2.17 -18.94 3.36
CA HIS A 156 -2.07 -18.43 1.99
C HIS A 156 -1.66 -19.53 1.00
N THR A 157 -2.29 -20.70 1.06
CA THR A 157 -2.07 -21.77 0.08
C THR A 157 -2.68 -21.39 -1.27
N GLY A 158 -2.17 -21.97 -2.37
CA GLY A 158 -2.72 -21.70 -3.70
C GLY A 158 -4.20 -22.07 -3.81
N GLU A 159 -4.61 -23.16 -3.17
CA GLU A 159 -6.00 -23.61 -3.12
C GLU A 159 -6.92 -22.58 -2.44
N ASN A 160 -6.59 -22.15 -1.22
CA ASN A 160 -7.40 -21.17 -0.49
C ASN A 160 -7.47 -19.82 -1.22
N ILE A 161 -6.36 -19.39 -1.82
CA ILE A 161 -6.34 -18.18 -2.66
C ILE A 161 -7.35 -18.30 -3.82
N ARG A 162 -7.33 -19.43 -4.52
CA ARG A 162 -8.23 -19.71 -5.64
C ARG A 162 -9.68 -19.76 -5.19
N GLU A 163 -9.97 -20.46 -4.10
CA GLU A 163 -11.32 -20.59 -3.53
C GLU A 163 -11.90 -19.25 -3.13
N VAL A 164 -11.14 -18.43 -2.42
CA VAL A 164 -11.58 -17.08 -2.03
C VAL A 164 -11.83 -16.23 -3.28
N PHE A 165 -10.94 -16.26 -4.28
CA PHE A 165 -11.16 -15.52 -5.52
C PHE A 165 -12.44 -15.97 -6.25
N VAL A 166 -12.65 -17.28 -6.40
CA VAL A 166 -13.84 -17.86 -7.04
C VAL A 166 -15.12 -17.49 -6.28
N ALA A 167 -15.09 -17.55 -4.95
CA ALA A 167 -16.21 -17.16 -4.11
C ALA A 167 -16.56 -15.68 -4.29
N GLU A 168 -15.54 -14.81 -4.38
CA GLU A 168 -15.71 -13.38 -4.54
C GLU A 168 -16.34 -12.99 -5.88
N ILE A 169 -15.88 -13.59 -6.99
CA ILE A 169 -16.48 -13.33 -8.30
C ILE A 169 -17.89 -13.91 -8.39
N SER A 170 -18.13 -15.10 -7.81
CA SER A 170 -19.44 -15.76 -7.81
C SER A 170 -20.47 -14.99 -7.00
N LEU A 171 -20.07 -14.46 -5.83
CA LEU A 171 -20.92 -13.60 -4.99
C LEU A 171 -21.38 -12.34 -5.74
N ARG A 172 -20.60 -11.90 -6.73
CA ARG A 172 -20.90 -10.72 -7.57
C ARG A 172 -21.65 -11.08 -8.85
N GLY A 173 -22.06 -12.34 -9.02
CA GLY A 173 -22.79 -12.84 -10.18
C GLY A 173 -21.95 -12.93 -11.46
N ILE A 174 -20.62 -12.90 -11.33
CA ILE A 174 -19.70 -12.99 -12.47
C ILE A 174 -19.55 -14.46 -12.85
N ARG A 175 -19.85 -14.80 -14.10
CA ARG A 175 -19.67 -16.15 -14.62
C ARG A 175 -18.21 -16.37 -14.98
N GLN A 176 -17.70 -17.58 -14.77
CA GLN A 176 -16.34 -17.97 -15.17
C GLN A 176 -16.06 -17.64 -16.65
N SER A 177 -17.04 -17.85 -17.54
CA SER A 177 -16.93 -17.50 -18.97
C SER A 177 -16.64 -16.02 -19.27
N GLN A 178 -16.96 -15.09 -18.35
CA GLN A 178 -16.71 -13.66 -18.51
C GLN A 178 -15.29 -13.26 -18.12
N VAL A 179 -14.58 -14.13 -17.40
CA VAL A 179 -13.22 -13.88 -16.93
C VAL A 179 -12.26 -13.97 -18.11
N GLY A 180 -11.53 -12.87 -18.36
CA GLY A 180 -10.46 -12.79 -19.34
C GLY A 180 -9.12 -13.18 -18.69
N THR A 181 -8.41 -12.18 -18.15
CA THR A 181 -7.06 -12.39 -17.58
C THR A 181 -6.98 -12.02 -16.11
N LEU A 182 -6.12 -12.69 -15.35
CA LEU A 182 -5.82 -12.37 -13.96
C LEU A 182 -4.39 -11.86 -13.85
N VAL A 183 -4.22 -10.58 -13.51
CA VAL A 183 -2.92 -10.00 -13.17
C VAL A 183 -2.69 -10.18 -11.68
N CYS A 184 -1.65 -10.93 -11.32
CA CYS A 184 -1.28 -11.18 -9.93
C CYS A 184 0.23 -11.05 -9.75
N ASP A 185 0.70 -10.98 -8.50
CA ASP A 185 2.13 -11.05 -8.21
C ASP A 185 2.75 -12.41 -8.63
N ASN A 186 4.07 -12.53 -8.46
CA ASN A 186 4.82 -13.73 -8.83
C ASN A 186 5.09 -14.68 -7.66
N ALA A 187 4.40 -14.53 -6.53
CA ALA A 187 4.58 -15.40 -5.38
C ALA A 187 4.23 -16.86 -5.73
N ALA A 188 4.92 -17.80 -5.09
CA ALA A 188 4.74 -19.23 -5.34
C ALA A 188 3.28 -19.67 -5.14
N ASN A 189 2.61 -19.19 -4.09
CA ASN A 189 1.23 -19.57 -3.80
C ASN A 189 0.22 -18.94 -4.78
N ILE A 190 0.48 -17.73 -5.28
CA ILE A 190 -0.31 -17.12 -6.36
C ILE A 190 -0.14 -17.91 -7.66
N THR A 191 1.09 -18.33 -7.95
CA THR A 191 1.38 -19.19 -9.11
C THR A 191 0.68 -20.54 -8.99
N LYS A 192 0.65 -21.17 -7.81
CA LYS A 192 -0.12 -22.40 -7.55
C LYS A 192 -1.62 -22.19 -7.66
N ALA A 193 -2.14 -21.01 -7.28
CA ALA A 193 -3.57 -20.72 -7.32
C ALA A 193 -4.13 -20.58 -8.74
N PHE A 194 -3.36 -19.97 -9.64
CA PHE A 194 -3.85 -19.54 -10.95
C PHE A 194 -2.97 -20.03 -12.13
N GLY A 195 -2.01 -20.92 -11.88
CA GLY A 195 -1.10 -21.45 -12.89
C GLY A 195 -1.38 -22.90 -13.25
N MET A 196 -1.91 -23.12 -14.45
CA MET A 196 -1.73 -24.31 -15.30
C MET A 196 -2.22 -24.04 -16.74
N GLY A 197 -1.81 -22.91 -17.33
CA GLY A 197 -2.19 -22.49 -18.67
C GLY A 197 -1.02 -21.86 -19.43
N ASP A 198 0.07 -22.59 -19.58
CA ASP A 198 1.24 -22.19 -20.38
C ASP A 198 0.99 -22.36 -21.89
N THR A 199 -0.08 -21.76 -22.43
CA THR A 199 -0.34 -21.85 -23.89
C THR A 199 0.36 -20.75 -24.70
N PHE A 200 1.21 -19.92 -24.08
CA PHE A 200 1.82 -18.77 -24.78
C PHE A 200 3.35 -18.64 -24.65
N MET A 201 4.07 -19.61 -24.07
CA MET A 201 5.48 -19.39 -23.70
C MET A 201 6.46 -20.55 -23.98
N GLU A 202 6.13 -21.53 -24.81
CA GLU A 202 7.06 -22.64 -25.12
C GLU A 202 8.18 -22.31 -26.13
N HIS A 203 8.45 -21.04 -26.46
CA HIS A 203 9.50 -20.70 -27.43
C HIS A 203 10.75 -19.99 -26.89
N TRP A 204 10.85 -19.71 -25.59
CA TRP A 204 11.93 -18.86 -25.07
C TRP A 204 12.52 -19.27 -23.70
N THR A 205 12.64 -20.56 -23.39
CA THR A 205 13.44 -20.98 -22.23
C THR A 205 14.38 -22.12 -22.58
N HIS A 206 15.64 -21.79 -22.83
CA HIS A 206 16.73 -22.67 -22.45
C HIS A 206 16.81 -22.65 -20.92
N THR A 207 16.60 -23.82 -20.34
CA THR A 207 16.58 -24.10 -18.90
C THR A 207 17.95 -23.90 -18.27
N THR A 208 18.01 -23.17 -17.16
CA THR A 208 19.00 -23.40 -16.10
C THR A 208 18.26 -23.49 -14.76
N PRO A 209 18.39 -24.60 -14.00
CA PRO A 209 17.80 -24.72 -12.67
C PRO A 209 18.52 -23.80 -11.67
N ASP A 210 17.76 -23.09 -10.84
CA ASP A 210 18.24 -22.36 -9.66
C ASP A 210 18.43 -23.36 -8.50
N PRO A 211 19.63 -23.50 -7.92
CA PRO A 211 19.95 -24.56 -6.98
C PRO A 211 19.79 -24.11 -5.52
N GLU A 212 18.56 -23.84 -5.06
CA GLU A 212 18.28 -23.73 -3.62
C GLU A 212 16.89 -24.29 -3.30
N ASP A 213 16.77 -25.61 -3.31
CA ASP A 213 15.93 -26.37 -2.37
C ASP A 213 16.12 -27.87 -2.65
N SER A 214 17.19 -28.43 -2.10
CA SER A 214 17.45 -29.87 -2.06
C SER A 214 17.64 -30.31 -0.62
N VAL A 215 16.55 -30.81 -0.03
CA VAL A 215 16.59 -31.92 0.93
C VAL A 215 15.43 -32.83 0.58
N GLU A 216 15.74 -33.83 -0.25
CA GLU A 216 14.94 -35.04 -0.42
C GLU A 216 15.08 -35.89 0.85
N GLU A 217 13.98 -36.52 1.28
CA GLU A 217 14.04 -37.87 1.79
C GLU A 217 12.98 -38.73 1.09
N SER A 218 13.50 -39.72 0.38
CA SER A 218 12.87 -40.79 -0.38
C SER A 218 12.60 -42.02 0.49
N VAL A 219 11.54 -42.78 0.18
CA VAL A 219 11.48 -44.27 -0.02
C VAL A 219 10.03 -44.60 -0.46
N ASP A 220 9.78 -45.00 -1.72
CA ASP A 220 9.78 -46.37 -2.29
C ASP A 220 8.74 -47.30 -1.61
N ASP A 221 7.84 -48.06 -2.24
CA ASP A 221 7.74 -48.69 -3.56
C ASP A 221 6.27 -49.16 -3.79
N THR A 222 5.96 -49.61 -5.00
CA THR A 222 4.90 -50.55 -5.47
C THR A 222 3.77 -50.03 -6.36
N LEU A 223 3.88 -50.49 -7.62
CA LEU A 223 2.89 -50.44 -8.69
C LEU A 223 1.53 -51.03 -8.29
N ALA A 224 0.45 -50.32 -8.62
CA ALA A 224 -0.80 -50.94 -9.04
C ALA A 224 -1.42 -50.12 -10.18
N HIS A 225 -1.42 -50.71 -11.37
CA HIS A 225 -2.27 -50.31 -12.48
C HIS A 225 -3.73 -50.57 -12.10
N THR A 226 -4.54 -49.51 -11.95
CA THR A 226 -5.98 -49.59 -12.21
C THR A 226 -6.41 -48.34 -12.97
N THR A 227 -6.99 -48.61 -14.13
CA THR A 227 -7.66 -47.69 -15.05
C THR A 227 -8.81 -46.98 -14.35
N GLU A 228 -8.62 -45.69 -14.07
CA GLU A 228 -9.69 -44.72 -13.80
C GLU A 228 -9.42 -43.50 -14.69
N GLU A 229 -9.55 -43.72 -16.01
CA GLU A 229 -9.91 -42.65 -16.92
C GLU A 229 -11.42 -42.38 -16.75
N GLU A 230 -11.80 -41.12 -16.96
CA GLU A 230 -13.17 -40.59 -16.96
C GLU A 230 -13.70 -39.98 -15.65
N GLU A 231 -12.93 -39.06 -15.04
CA GLU A 231 -13.49 -37.87 -14.35
C GLU A 231 -12.40 -36.82 -14.05
N LYS A 232 -11.59 -36.42 -15.07
CA LYS A 232 -10.81 -35.17 -14.96
C LYS A 232 -11.74 -34.00 -15.25
N GLU A 233 -12.53 -33.71 -14.22
CA GLU A 233 -13.23 -32.47 -13.91
C GLU A 233 -12.61 -31.28 -14.64
N THR A 234 -13.45 -30.51 -15.34
CA THR A 234 -13.10 -29.27 -16.04
C THR A 234 -12.44 -28.28 -15.08
N ALA A 235 -11.12 -28.40 -14.88
CA ALA A 235 -10.35 -27.48 -14.07
C ALA A 235 -10.48 -26.11 -14.73
N THR A 236 -11.16 -25.20 -14.03
CA THR A 236 -11.39 -23.82 -14.45
C THR A 236 -10.06 -23.14 -14.70
N LEU A 237 -9.66 -23.07 -15.97
CA LEU A 237 -8.38 -22.51 -16.34
C LEU A 237 -8.46 -20.97 -16.29
N PHE A 238 -7.79 -20.37 -15.31
CA PHE A 238 -7.58 -18.93 -15.29
C PHE A 238 -6.36 -18.57 -16.14
N HIS A 239 -6.51 -17.61 -17.05
CA HIS A 239 -5.36 -17.08 -17.78
C HIS A 239 -4.63 -16.03 -16.92
N ARG A 240 -3.60 -16.48 -16.21
CA ARG A 240 -2.77 -15.59 -15.38
C ARG A 240 -1.74 -14.82 -16.21
N VAL A 241 -1.65 -13.53 -15.94
CA VAL A 241 -0.59 -12.64 -16.41
C VAL A 241 0.27 -12.21 -15.22
N ARG A 242 1.60 -12.28 -15.37
CA ARG A 242 2.53 -11.84 -14.34
C ARG A 242 2.45 -10.33 -14.15
N CYS A 243 2.49 -9.86 -12.91
CA CYS A 243 2.61 -8.42 -12.62
C CYS A 243 3.97 -7.89 -13.11
N THR A 244 3.96 -7.05 -14.15
CA THR A 244 5.19 -6.47 -14.71
C THR A 244 5.93 -5.61 -13.69
N ALA A 245 5.21 -4.80 -12.90
CA ALA A 245 5.83 -3.98 -11.86
C ALA A 245 6.58 -4.84 -10.81
N HIS A 246 5.97 -5.95 -10.39
CA HIS A 246 6.62 -6.88 -9.47
C HIS A 246 7.80 -7.59 -10.13
N THR A 247 7.69 -7.93 -11.42
CA THR A 247 8.78 -8.55 -12.19
C THR A 247 10.00 -7.63 -12.28
N VAL A 248 9.79 -6.33 -12.58
CA VAL A 248 10.86 -5.32 -12.57
C VAL A 248 11.47 -5.20 -11.17
N GLN A 249 10.64 -5.17 -10.11
CA GLN A 249 11.13 -5.13 -8.73
C GLN A 249 12.00 -6.35 -8.40
N LEU A 250 11.60 -7.57 -8.80
CA LEU A 250 12.38 -8.78 -8.58
C LEU A 250 13.72 -8.73 -9.33
N ALA A 251 13.72 -8.34 -10.60
CA ALA A 251 14.93 -8.24 -11.41
C ALA A 251 15.94 -7.25 -10.83
N VAL A 252 15.48 -6.06 -10.43
CA VAL A 252 16.34 -5.05 -9.79
C VAL A 252 16.88 -5.56 -8.45
N ASN A 253 16.03 -6.19 -7.63
CA ASN A 253 16.47 -6.73 -6.35
C ASN A 253 17.49 -7.86 -6.50
N SER A 254 17.36 -8.75 -7.48
CA SER A 254 18.35 -9.80 -7.76
C SER A 254 19.66 -9.20 -8.24
N ALA A 255 19.62 -8.29 -9.22
CA ALA A 255 20.83 -7.59 -9.70
C ALA A 255 21.57 -6.85 -8.57
N MET A 256 20.84 -6.20 -7.66
CA MET A 256 21.43 -5.52 -6.51
C MET A 256 21.97 -6.47 -5.43
N ARG A 257 21.42 -7.69 -5.33
CA ARG A 257 21.93 -8.72 -4.42
C ARG A 257 23.19 -9.38 -4.97
N GLU A 258 23.31 -9.51 -6.28
CA GLU A 258 24.45 -10.16 -6.94
C GLU A 258 25.65 -9.22 -7.11
N ASP A 259 25.47 -7.90 -7.03
CA ASP A 259 26.55 -6.91 -7.14
C ASP A 259 27.07 -6.44 -5.77
N ASP A 260 28.27 -6.90 -5.38
CA ASP A 260 28.97 -6.52 -4.15
C ASP A 260 29.15 -4.99 -3.98
N LYS A 261 29.41 -4.27 -5.08
CA LYS A 261 29.59 -2.81 -5.03
C LYS A 261 28.27 -2.13 -4.76
N ALA A 262 27.18 -2.62 -5.36
CA ALA A 262 25.84 -2.12 -5.06
C ALA A 262 25.52 -2.38 -3.59
N GLN A 263 25.74 -3.59 -3.08
CA GLN A 263 25.52 -3.91 -1.67
C GLN A 263 26.33 -3.00 -0.72
N GLY A 264 27.61 -2.78 -0.99
CA GLY A 264 28.46 -1.87 -0.20
C GLY A 264 27.93 -0.44 -0.18
N LEU A 265 27.43 0.07 -1.31
CA LEU A 265 26.80 1.39 -1.39
C LEU A 265 25.48 1.47 -0.61
N LEU A 266 24.66 0.41 -0.61
CA LEU A 266 23.42 0.35 0.17
C LEU A 266 23.68 0.29 1.67
N ALA A 267 24.65 -0.52 2.09
CA ALA A 267 25.08 -0.60 3.48
C ALA A 267 25.59 0.77 3.97
N THR A 268 26.34 1.44 3.11
CA THR A 268 26.81 2.80 3.34
C THR A 268 25.63 3.77 3.49
N LEU A 269 24.68 3.76 2.55
CA LEU A 269 23.49 4.61 2.60
C LEU A 269 22.72 4.42 3.91
N ASN A 270 22.45 3.17 4.29
CA ASN A 270 21.74 2.84 5.52
C ASN A 270 22.49 3.31 6.77
N THR A 271 23.82 3.21 6.78
CA THR A 271 24.65 3.76 7.88
C THR A 271 24.46 5.26 8.03
N VAL A 272 24.52 6.01 6.92
CA VAL A 272 24.31 7.47 6.92
C VAL A 272 22.90 7.82 7.36
N VAL A 273 21.87 7.18 6.78
CA VAL A 273 20.47 7.39 7.18
C VAL A 273 20.28 7.15 8.68
N ASN A 274 20.90 6.10 9.22
CA ASN A 274 20.79 5.76 10.64
C ASN A 274 21.45 6.77 11.57
N VAL A 275 22.52 7.45 11.14
CA VAL A 275 23.16 8.52 11.93
C VAL A 275 22.14 9.61 12.28
N PHE A 276 21.42 10.12 11.28
CA PHE A 276 20.45 11.19 11.48
C PHE A 276 19.16 10.71 12.18
N ARG A 277 18.69 9.51 11.85
CA ARG A 277 17.39 9.01 12.33
C ARG A 277 17.42 8.44 13.75
N ARG A 278 18.58 8.05 14.27
CA ARG A 278 18.71 7.54 15.65
C ARG A 278 18.61 8.63 16.71
N SER A 279 18.71 9.90 16.31
CA SER A 279 18.67 11.04 17.23
C SER A 279 17.63 12.06 16.79
N CYS A 280 16.64 12.31 17.64
CA CYS A 280 15.65 13.37 17.42
C CYS A 280 16.33 14.74 17.25
N LEU A 281 17.41 14.99 17.99
CA LEU A 281 18.21 16.21 17.90
C LEU A 281 18.81 16.39 16.49
N TRP A 282 19.40 15.34 15.92
CA TRP A 282 20.01 15.41 14.59
C TRP A 282 18.95 15.60 13.51
N THR A 283 17.80 14.93 13.66
CA THR A 283 16.67 15.11 12.76
C THR A 283 16.13 16.55 12.80
N GLU A 284 16.02 17.16 13.99
CA GLU A 284 15.60 18.55 14.15
C GLU A 284 16.64 19.54 13.60
N CYS A 285 17.92 19.35 13.92
CA CYS A 285 18.99 20.22 13.42
C CYS A 285 19.10 20.18 11.88
N LEU A 286 18.97 18.99 11.27
CA LEU A 286 18.95 18.88 9.80
C LEU A 286 17.76 19.64 9.20
N LYS A 287 16.58 19.54 9.82
CA LYS A 287 15.39 20.30 9.42
C LYS A 287 15.58 21.80 9.57
N GLU A 288 16.26 22.27 10.61
CA GLU A 288 16.54 23.69 10.79
C GLU A 288 17.52 24.22 9.72
N LEU A 289 18.52 23.42 9.33
CA LEU A 289 19.54 23.83 8.36
C LEU A 289 19.05 23.82 6.90
N CYS A 290 18.22 22.84 6.50
CA CYS A 290 17.80 22.68 5.10
C CYS A 290 16.28 22.55 4.90
N GLY A 291 15.47 22.61 5.95
CA GLY A 291 14.01 22.47 5.87
C GLY A 291 13.52 21.03 5.59
N LYS A 292 14.41 20.03 5.58
CA LYS A 292 14.14 18.66 5.12
C LYS A 292 14.61 17.61 6.13
N ASP A 293 14.03 16.41 6.03
CA ASP A 293 14.37 15.22 6.82
C ASP A 293 15.03 14.14 5.93
N VAL A 294 15.66 13.12 6.51
CA VAL A 294 16.14 11.96 5.76
C VAL A 294 15.02 10.93 5.57
N VAL A 295 14.86 10.43 4.34
CA VAL A 295 13.87 9.39 4.01
C VAL A 295 14.44 8.01 4.37
N PRO A 296 13.71 7.16 5.12
CA PRO A 296 14.17 5.81 5.40
C PRO A 296 14.04 4.93 4.15
N ALA A 297 15.06 4.13 3.88
CA ALA A 297 14.95 3.01 2.95
C ALA A 297 14.26 1.84 3.68
N ALA A 298 13.02 1.52 3.30
CA ALA A 298 12.27 0.39 3.83
C ALA A 298 12.34 -0.80 2.86
N GLY A 299 12.66 -1.99 3.38
CA GLY A 299 13.00 -3.16 2.55
C GLY A 299 11.88 -3.74 1.68
N THR A 300 10.63 -3.28 1.78
CA THR A 300 9.51 -3.85 1.02
C THR A 300 9.43 -3.38 -0.43
N ARG A 301 9.95 -2.18 -0.74
CA ARG A 301 10.01 -1.63 -2.11
C ARG A 301 11.24 -0.74 -2.27
N TRP A 302 12.03 -0.99 -3.29
CA TRP A 302 13.23 -0.22 -3.64
C TRP A 302 12.92 1.25 -4.01
N ASN A 303 11.66 1.62 -4.24
CA ASN A 303 11.23 3.03 -4.32
C ASN A 303 11.61 3.83 -3.06
N SER A 304 11.56 3.22 -1.88
CA SER A 304 11.99 3.89 -0.64
C SER A 304 13.50 4.11 -0.59
N LEU A 305 14.28 3.19 -1.18
CA LEU A 305 15.70 3.35 -1.38
C LEU A 305 15.99 4.49 -2.35
N VAL A 306 15.29 4.56 -3.49
CA VAL A 306 15.44 5.65 -4.45
C VAL A 306 15.05 6.99 -3.81
N ALA A 307 13.98 7.03 -3.00
CA ALA A 307 13.61 8.22 -2.27
C ALA A 307 14.69 8.66 -1.25
N ALA A 308 15.34 7.70 -0.56
CA ALA A 308 16.48 7.96 0.31
C ALA A 308 17.69 8.48 -0.47
N LEU A 309 18.00 7.88 -1.63
CA LEU A 309 19.08 8.32 -2.52
C LEU A 309 18.83 9.72 -3.07
N ILE A 310 17.62 10.02 -3.55
CA ILE A 310 17.23 11.36 -4.00
C ILE A 310 17.49 12.34 -2.87
N ARG A 311 16.93 12.08 -1.67
CA ARG A 311 17.05 13.00 -0.53
C ARG A 311 18.50 13.23 -0.11
N LEU A 312 19.31 12.19 -0.02
CA LEU A 312 20.70 12.31 0.42
C LEU A 312 21.63 12.91 -0.63
N THR A 313 21.24 12.87 -1.91
CA THR A 313 22.01 13.48 -3.00
C THR A 313 21.60 14.91 -3.34
N GLU A 314 20.58 15.46 -2.66
CA GLU A 314 20.25 16.88 -2.73
C GLU A 314 21.38 17.73 -2.10
N ASP A 315 21.84 18.76 -2.81
CA ASP A 315 23.01 19.56 -2.44
C ASP A 315 22.93 20.18 -1.04
N ASP A 316 21.77 20.72 -0.67
CA ASP A 316 21.51 21.34 0.63
C ASP A 316 21.55 20.31 1.76
N VAL A 317 20.93 19.14 1.56
CA VAL A 317 20.89 18.05 2.54
C VAL A 317 22.27 17.42 2.71
N SER A 318 22.99 17.18 1.61
CA SER A 318 24.34 16.61 1.64
C SER A 318 25.32 17.53 2.37
N LYS A 319 25.33 18.83 2.03
CA LYS A 319 26.21 19.82 2.67
C LYS A 319 25.88 19.97 4.15
N ALA A 320 24.60 20.10 4.51
CA ALA A 320 24.18 20.20 5.90
C ALA A 320 24.57 18.94 6.69
N GLY A 321 24.28 17.75 6.16
CA GLY A 321 24.62 16.49 6.80
C GLY A 321 26.11 16.31 7.04
N MET A 322 26.95 16.61 6.04
CA MET A 322 28.41 16.54 6.18
C MET A 322 28.94 17.55 7.20
N SER A 323 28.40 18.78 7.21
CA SER A 323 28.77 19.81 8.19
C SER A 323 28.43 19.39 9.61
N MET A 324 27.25 18.80 9.83
CA MET A 324 26.83 18.30 11.15
C MET A 324 27.72 17.15 11.65
N ILE A 325 28.08 16.21 10.77
CA ILE A 325 28.99 15.11 11.12
C ILE A 325 30.37 15.67 11.49
N GLN A 326 30.86 16.65 10.75
CA GLN A 326 32.14 17.29 11.03
C GLN A 326 32.13 17.99 12.39
N GLU A 327 31.14 18.85 12.65
CA GLU A 327 31.02 19.58 13.92
C GLU A 327 30.89 18.64 15.13
N TYR A 328 30.16 17.53 14.97
CA TYR A 328 30.06 16.51 16.00
C TYR A 328 31.41 15.84 16.26
N ASN A 329 32.14 15.46 15.20
CA ASN A 329 33.44 14.82 15.31
C ASN A 329 34.51 15.74 15.92
N ASP A 330 34.41 17.05 15.69
CA ASP A 330 35.31 18.05 16.26
C ASP A 330 35.04 18.25 17.76
N SER A 331 33.79 18.10 18.20
CA SER A 331 33.38 18.25 19.61
C SER A 331 33.44 16.95 20.43
N HIS A 332 33.48 15.77 19.79
CA HIS A 332 33.40 14.46 20.45
C HIS A 332 34.50 13.51 19.98
N THR A 333 35.72 13.68 20.52
CA THR A 333 36.90 12.89 20.15
C THR A 333 36.84 11.41 20.54
N ALA A 334 36.08 11.05 21.57
CA ALA A 334 35.98 9.66 22.08
C ALA A 334 34.91 8.80 21.37
N LYS A 335 33.97 9.41 20.64
CA LYS A 335 32.88 8.71 19.94
C LYS A 335 32.62 9.36 18.60
N ARG A 336 33.58 9.25 17.68
CA ARG A 336 33.47 9.83 16.34
C ARG A 336 32.50 9.01 15.48
N ILE A 337 31.85 9.70 14.57
CA ILE A 337 31.05 9.12 13.48
C ILE A 337 31.95 9.06 12.26
N ASP A 338 32.48 7.87 12.00
CA ASP A 338 33.25 7.61 10.78
C ASP A 338 32.31 7.11 9.70
N LEU A 339 32.25 7.86 8.60
CA LEU A 339 31.55 7.42 7.40
C LEU A 339 32.33 6.26 6.77
N PRO A 340 31.65 5.23 6.21
CA PRO A 340 32.31 4.15 5.51
C PRO A 340 33.25 4.69 4.44
N ARG A 341 34.44 4.09 4.27
CA ARG A 341 35.44 4.53 3.27
C ARG A 341 34.89 4.58 1.85
N GLU A 342 33.89 3.76 1.57
CA GLU A 342 33.22 3.65 0.28
C GLU A 342 32.21 4.76 0.02
N PHE A 343 31.87 5.57 1.03
CA PHE A 343 30.96 6.70 0.92
C PHE A 343 31.52 7.75 -0.02
N SER A 344 30.83 7.93 -1.15
CA SER A 344 31.12 8.97 -2.12
C SER A 344 29.81 9.47 -2.71
N MET A 345 29.62 10.79 -2.65
CA MET A 345 28.45 11.44 -3.25
C MET A 345 28.33 11.14 -4.74
N ALA A 346 29.46 11.10 -5.46
CA ALA A 346 29.50 10.75 -6.88
C ALA A 346 29.01 9.31 -7.13
N ARG A 347 29.37 8.35 -6.26
CA ARG A 347 28.91 6.96 -6.37
C ARG A 347 27.42 6.82 -6.07
N LEU A 348 26.91 7.55 -5.06
CA LEU A 348 25.47 7.58 -4.75
C LEU A 348 24.65 8.21 -5.88
N GLN A 349 25.16 9.29 -6.49
CA GLN A 349 24.54 9.93 -7.66
C GLN A 349 24.57 8.99 -8.88
N SER A 350 25.66 8.26 -9.10
CA SER A 350 25.74 7.25 -10.16
C SER A 350 24.72 6.14 -9.95
N LEU A 351 24.61 5.59 -8.74
CA LEU A 351 23.60 4.58 -8.41
C LEU A 351 22.18 5.12 -8.61
N LEU A 352 21.92 6.36 -8.17
CA LEU A 352 20.64 7.02 -8.39
C LEU A 352 20.32 7.18 -9.89
N SER A 353 21.30 7.52 -10.72
CA SER A 353 21.09 7.68 -12.16
C SER A 353 20.64 6.38 -12.85
N LEU A 354 21.11 5.22 -12.37
CA LEU A 354 20.73 3.89 -12.86
C LEU A 354 19.35 3.47 -12.34
N LEU A 355 19.09 3.72 -11.05
CA LEU A 355 17.89 3.27 -10.36
C LEU A 355 16.66 4.14 -10.66
N LYS A 356 16.82 5.46 -10.82
CA LYS A 356 15.71 6.40 -10.97
C LYS A 356 14.81 6.10 -12.19
N PRO A 357 15.30 5.80 -13.40
CA PRO A 357 14.46 5.48 -14.54
C PRO A 357 13.60 4.23 -14.30
N LEU A 358 14.17 3.22 -13.68
CA LEU A 358 13.50 1.97 -13.34
C LEU A 358 12.41 2.20 -12.25
N ALA A 359 12.62 3.17 -11.35
CA ALA A 359 11.68 3.47 -10.26
C ALA A 359 10.47 4.21 -10.83
N ASN A 360 10.73 5.22 -11.66
CA ASN A 360 9.70 5.92 -12.43
C ASN A 360 8.90 4.94 -13.29
N THR A 361 9.57 3.96 -13.89
CA THR A 361 8.93 2.90 -14.69
C THR A 361 8.01 2.04 -13.82
N THR A 362 8.48 1.62 -12.65
CA THR A 362 7.69 0.84 -11.69
C THR A 362 6.46 1.64 -11.23
N ASP A 363 6.62 2.91 -10.89
CA ASP A 363 5.52 3.80 -10.49
C ASP A 363 4.50 3.98 -11.62
N ARG A 364 4.96 4.14 -12.87
CA ARG A 364 4.08 4.21 -14.05
C ARG A 364 3.31 2.91 -14.30
N LEU A 365 3.93 1.76 -14.07
CA LEU A 365 3.29 0.44 -14.22
C LEU A 365 2.28 0.16 -13.09
N GLN A 366 2.43 0.78 -11.93
CA GLN A 366 1.53 0.66 -10.79
C GLN A 366 0.37 1.67 -10.81
N ALA A 367 0.47 2.71 -11.64
CA ALA A 367 -0.58 3.72 -11.78
C ALA A 367 -1.85 3.15 -12.43
N ASP A 368 -2.99 3.74 -12.08
CA ASP A 368 -4.28 3.43 -12.72
C ASP A 368 -4.25 3.88 -14.20
N GLY A 369 -4.52 2.98 -15.15
CA GLY A 369 -4.59 3.30 -16.58
C GLY A 369 -4.27 2.14 -17.53
N ILE A 370 -4.14 2.43 -18.84
CA ILE A 370 -3.69 1.47 -19.85
C ILE A 370 -2.18 1.26 -19.68
N THR A 371 -1.79 0.31 -18.84
CA THR A 371 -0.39 -0.05 -18.57
C THR A 371 0.21 -1.11 -19.51
N PRO A 372 -0.53 -2.02 -20.17
CA PRO A 372 0.10 -3.04 -21.03
C PRO A 372 0.89 -2.47 -22.21
N ALA A 373 0.41 -1.39 -22.84
CA ALA A 373 1.14 -0.70 -23.91
C ALA A 373 2.43 -0.02 -23.40
N ASN A 374 2.47 0.36 -22.13
CA ASN A 374 3.66 0.95 -21.50
C ASN A 374 4.72 -0.09 -21.15
N CYS A 375 4.37 -1.39 -21.05
CA CYS A 375 5.34 -2.44 -20.76
C CYS A 375 6.42 -2.52 -21.84
N THR A 376 6.04 -2.45 -23.12
CA THR A 376 6.99 -2.49 -24.25
C THR A 376 7.86 -1.23 -24.30
N PHE A 377 7.27 -0.05 -24.03
CA PHE A 377 8.01 1.22 -23.97
C PHE A 377 8.99 1.28 -22.79
N ALA A 378 8.61 0.76 -21.62
CA ALA A 378 9.43 0.74 -20.42
C ALA A 378 10.78 0.05 -20.66
N PHE A 379 10.79 -1.09 -21.35
CA PHE A 379 12.02 -1.81 -21.69
C PHE A 379 12.78 -1.19 -22.87
N ALA A 380 12.08 -0.50 -23.80
CA ALA A 380 12.71 0.17 -24.93
C ALA A 380 13.45 1.47 -24.56
N THR A 381 12.97 2.20 -23.53
CA THR A 381 13.56 3.48 -23.10
C THR A 381 14.67 3.35 -22.04
N ALA A 382 14.98 2.14 -21.58
CA ALA A 382 16.03 1.89 -20.59
C ALA A 382 17.43 1.68 -21.23
N LYS A 383 17.62 2.04 -22.50
CA LYS A 383 18.89 1.97 -23.23
C LYS A 383 19.67 3.28 -23.15
#